data_AF-A0A1G6NVL2-F1
#
_entry.id   AF-A0A1G6NVL2-F1
#
_cell.length_a   1.000
_cell.length_b   1.000
_cell.length_c   1.000
_cell.angle_alpha   90.00
_cell.angle_beta   90.00
_cell.angle_gamma   90.00
#
_symmetry.space_group_name_H-M   'P 1'
#
loop_
_entity.id
_entity.type
_entity.pdbx_description
1 polymer ?
#
loop_
_entity_poly.entity_id
_entity_poly.type
_entity_poly.pdbx_seq_one_letter_code
_entity_poly.pdbx_strand_id
1 'polypeptide(L)'
;MMSAVGRSVPAMSRPLHPDVALGIQLSAICSRNRYTQDPGPVIAELLEAAGDRGDVLAYEAGRWAGYYDDEHTAVLVAAIMEGIPGAAEWAPVGRARRSAPPHGTTGFGPAYLPPTPRDG
;
A
#
# COMPACT_ATOMS: atom_id res chain seq x y z
N MET A 1 28.28 29.02 -35.48
CA MET A 1 26.81 29.07 -35.45
C MET A 1 26.31 27.91 -34.58
N MET A 2 25.70 28.24 -33.44
CA MET A 2 24.83 27.43 -32.56
C MET A 2 25.39 26.16 -31.87
N SER A 3 26.04 26.34 -30.71
CA SER A 3 26.09 25.30 -29.66
C SER A 3 24.74 25.26 -28.94
N ALA A 4 24.08 24.10 -28.97
CA ALA A 4 22.90 23.86 -28.16
C ALA A 4 23.32 23.59 -26.70
N VAL A 5 23.09 24.57 -25.83
CA VAL A 5 23.10 24.36 -24.38
C VAL A 5 21.91 23.46 -24.04
N GLY A 6 22.19 22.19 -23.80
CA GLY A 6 21.24 21.26 -23.18
C GLY A 6 20.84 21.83 -21.82
N ARG A 7 19.62 22.36 -21.74
CA ARG A 7 19.04 22.84 -20.49
C ARG A 7 18.76 21.59 -19.64
N SER A 8 19.69 21.26 -18.73
CA SER A 8 19.43 20.29 -17.68
C SER A 8 18.30 20.84 -16.82
N VAL A 9 17.13 20.23 -16.91
CA VAL A 9 16.03 20.49 -15.98
C VAL A 9 16.47 19.91 -14.64
N PRO A 10 16.68 20.69 -13.57
CA PRO A 10 16.93 20.11 -12.27
C PRO A 10 15.67 19.33 -11.88
N ALA A 11 15.81 18.02 -11.66
CA ALA A 11 14.78 17.22 -11.05
C ALA A 11 14.55 17.77 -9.63
N MET A 12 13.60 18.70 -9.49
CA MET A 12 13.13 19.17 -8.20
C MET A 12 12.17 18.13 -7.62
N SER A 13 12.69 16.97 -7.24
CA SER A 13 11.97 16.08 -6.33
C SER A 13 11.88 16.81 -4.99
N ARG A 14 10.71 17.38 -4.70
CA ARG A 14 10.42 17.88 -3.35
C ARG A 14 10.48 16.69 -2.41
N PRO A 15 11.26 16.75 -1.32
CA PRO A 15 11.29 15.66 -0.35
C PRO A 15 9.89 15.44 0.21
N LEU A 16 9.53 14.17 0.41
CA LEU A 16 8.27 13.81 1.05
C LEU A 16 8.25 14.35 2.47
N HIS A 17 7.04 14.63 2.98
CA HIS A 17 6.87 14.84 4.41
C HIS A 17 7.43 13.63 5.18
N PRO A 18 8.17 13.82 6.29
CA PRO A 18 8.80 12.72 7.03
C PRO A 18 7.83 11.59 7.37
N ASP A 19 6.62 11.91 7.82
CA ASP A 19 5.59 10.91 8.16
C ASP A 19 5.15 10.09 6.95
N VAL A 20 5.11 10.71 5.77
CA VAL A 20 4.78 10.01 4.53
C VAL A 20 5.91 9.08 4.13
N ALA A 21 7.16 9.54 4.25
CA ALA A 21 8.33 8.69 3.98
C ALA A 21 8.38 7.49 4.93
N LEU A 22 8.15 7.71 6.23
CA LEU A 22 8.07 6.66 7.24
C LEU A 22 6.92 5.70 6.93
N GLY A 23 5.73 6.21 6.61
CA GLY A 23 4.60 5.35 6.29
C GLY A 23 4.83 4.44 5.08
N ILE A 24 5.50 4.96 4.05
CA ILE A 24 5.94 4.16 2.89
C ILE A 24 6.91 3.06 3.32
N GLN A 25 7.89 3.38 4.16
CA GLN A 25 8.86 2.41 4.67
C GLN A 25 8.15 1.28 5.45
N LEU A 26 7.26 1.64 6.38
CA LEU A 26 6.49 0.67 7.18
C LEU A 26 5.62 -0.23 6.29
N SER A 27 4.94 0.35 5.30
CA SER A 27 4.15 -0.41 4.33
C SER A 27 5.00 -1.37 3.48
N ALA A 28 6.24 -0.98 3.15
CA ALA A 28 7.18 -1.83 2.45
C ALA A 28 7.66 -3.01 3.31
N ILE A 29 7.91 -2.79 4.61
CA ILE A 29 8.24 -3.85 5.57
C ILE A 29 7.10 -4.87 5.65
N CYS A 30 5.85 -4.44 5.80
CA CYS A 30 4.71 -5.36 5.83
C CYS A 30 4.56 -6.09 4.49
N SER A 31 4.70 -5.39 3.36
CA SER A 31 4.44 -5.97 2.04
C SER A 31 5.46 -7.02 1.63
N ARG A 32 6.74 -6.85 1.94
CA ARG A 32 7.76 -7.87 1.64
C ARG A 32 7.65 -9.11 2.52
N ASN A 33 7.10 -8.95 3.73
CA ASN A 33 6.91 -10.03 4.70
C ASN A 33 5.47 -10.56 4.73
N ARG A 34 4.63 -10.18 3.76
CA ARG A 34 3.17 -10.39 3.77
C ARG A 34 2.74 -11.83 4.09
N TYR A 35 3.52 -12.80 3.61
CA TYR A 35 3.22 -14.23 3.74
C TYR A 35 4.10 -14.95 4.77
N THR A 36 4.76 -14.20 5.65
CA THR A 36 5.60 -14.77 6.71
C THR A 36 4.80 -15.71 7.61
N GLN A 37 5.46 -16.76 8.07
CA GLN A 37 4.96 -17.63 9.14
C GLN A 37 5.63 -17.31 10.49
N ASP A 38 6.64 -16.44 10.49
CA ASP A 38 7.31 -15.94 11.68
C ASP A 38 7.19 -14.40 11.71
N PRO A 39 6.13 -13.86 12.36
CA PRO A 39 5.88 -12.42 12.36
C PRO A 39 6.70 -11.67 13.42
N GLY A 40 7.31 -12.37 14.40
CA GLY A 40 8.04 -11.74 15.50
C GLY A 40 9.13 -10.77 15.05
N PRO A 41 10.05 -11.18 14.14
CA PRO A 41 11.06 -10.30 13.57
C PRO A 41 10.48 -9.11 12.81
N VAL A 42 9.32 -9.28 12.17
CA VAL A 42 8.65 -8.22 11.40
C VAL A 42 8.08 -7.16 12.34
N ILE A 43 7.44 -7.57 13.44
CA ILE A 43 6.93 -6.63 14.46
C ILE A 43 8.09 -5.87 15.11
N ALA A 44 9.18 -6.55 15.44
CA ALA A 44 10.37 -5.90 16.00
C ALA A 44 10.94 -4.84 15.05
N GLU A 45 11.07 -5.18 13.77
CA GLU A 45 11.56 -4.23 12.76
C GLU A 45 10.61 -3.05 12.53
N LEU A 46 9.30 -3.29 12.55
CA LEU A 46 8.30 -2.22 12.44
C LEU A 46 8.39 -1.23 13.61
N LEU A 47 8.56 -1.73 14.82
CA LEU A 47 8.76 -0.92 16.02
C LEU A 47 10.08 -0.14 15.96
N GLU A 48 11.17 -0.79 15.53
CA GLU A 48 12.47 -0.15 15.37
C GLU A 48 12.43 0.97 14.31
N ALA A 49 11.83 0.70 13.15
CA ALA A 49 11.70 1.67 12.07
C ALA A 49 10.85 2.88 12.45
N ALA A 50 9.81 2.68 13.27
CA ALA A 50 8.95 3.76 13.75
C ALA A 50 9.61 4.64 14.81
N GLY A 51 10.50 4.08 15.64
CA GLY A 51 11.11 4.81 16.75
C GLY A 51 10.05 5.36 17.71
N ASP A 52 10.02 6.68 17.89
CA ASP A 52 9.05 7.38 18.73
C ASP A 52 7.72 7.69 18.04
N ARG A 53 7.61 7.47 16.72
CA ARG A 53 6.42 7.73 15.91
C ARG A 53 5.43 6.56 15.91
N GLY A 54 5.05 6.15 17.11
CA GLY A 54 4.04 5.10 17.33
C GLY A 54 2.66 5.45 16.74
N ASP A 55 2.35 6.74 16.59
CA ASP A 55 1.14 7.23 15.92
C ASP A 55 1.11 6.86 14.43
N VAL A 56 2.22 7.07 13.71
CA VAL A 56 2.37 6.72 12.30
C VAL A 56 2.38 5.21 12.13
N LEU A 57 3.05 4.50 13.06
CA LEU A 57 3.07 3.04 13.08
C LEU A 57 1.67 2.45 13.22
N ALA A 58 0.92 2.89 14.22
CA ALA A 58 -0.45 2.46 14.47
C ALA A 58 -1.32 2.71 13.24
N TYR A 59 -1.23 3.90 12.65
CA TYR A 59 -1.97 4.29 11.47
C TYR A 59 -1.67 3.37 10.28
N GLU A 60 -0.40 3.22 9.89
CA GLU A 60 -0.06 2.48 8.68
C GLU A 60 -0.17 0.97 8.86
N ALA A 61 0.30 0.41 9.98
CA ALA A 61 0.22 -1.02 10.23
C ALA A 61 -1.25 -1.48 10.38
N GLY A 62 -2.05 -0.73 11.12
CA GLY A 62 -3.48 -1.01 11.28
C GLY A 62 -4.24 -0.97 9.96
N ARG A 63 -3.99 0.06 9.15
CA ARG A 63 -4.60 0.19 7.84
C ARG A 63 -4.13 -0.88 6.85
N TRP A 64 -2.85 -1.23 6.86
CA TRP A 64 -2.32 -2.34 6.06
C TRP A 64 -3.00 -3.65 6.44
N ALA A 65 -3.08 -3.94 7.73
CA ALA A 65 -3.67 -5.18 8.22
C ALA A 65 -5.17 -5.27 7.89
N GLY A 66 -5.92 -4.19 8.07
CA GLY A 66 -7.32 -4.15 7.63
C GLY A 66 -7.51 -4.28 6.12
N TYR A 67 -6.56 -3.82 5.31
CA TYR A 67 -6.60 -4.02 3.86
C TYR A 67 -6.32 -5.48 3.51
N TYR A 68 -5.28 -6.09 4.09
CA TYR A 68 -4.84 -7.43 3.69
C TYR A 68 -5.53 -8.59 4.43
N ASP A 69 -6.38 -8.33 5.42
CA ASP A 69 -7.12 -9.32 6.22
C ASP A 69 -7.77 -10.42 5.35
N ASP A 70 -7.05 -11.53 5.17
CA ASP A 70 -7.44 -12.73 4.44
C ASP A 70 -6.62 -13.94 4.91
N GLU A 71 -6.98 -15.12 4.43
CA GLU A 71 -6.42 -16.40 4.89
C GLU A 71 -4.90 -16.51 4.70
N HIS A 72 -4.32 -15.83 3.70
CA HIS A 72 -2.90 -15.95 3.38
C HIS A 72 -2.03 -14.99 4.19
N THR A 73 -2.61 -13.93 4.74
CA THR A 73 -1.88 -12.91 5.53
C THR A 73 -2.24 -12.91 7.01
N ALA A 74 -3.14 -13.81 7.43
CA ALA A 74 -3.70 -13.90 8.78
C ALA A 74 -2.63 -13.89 9.88
N VAL A 75 -1.48 -14.55 9.66
CA VAL A 75 -0.37 -14.60 10.64
C VAL A 75 0.18 -13.20 10.95
N LEU A 76 0.50 -12.43 9.91
CA LEU A 76 1.05 -11.09 10.09
C LEU A 76 -0.03 -10.10 10.54
N VAL A 77 -1.26 -10.24 10.04
CA VAL A 77 -2.40 -9.42 10.47
C VAL A 77 -2.68 -9.59 11.97
N ALA A 78 -2.74 -10.82 12.47
CA ALA A 78 -2.94 -11.09 13.89
C ALA A 78 -1.81 -10.50 14.75
N ALA A 79 -0.56 -10.71 14.34
CA ALA A 79 0.60 -10.17 15.04
C ALA A 79 0.60 -8.63 15.08
N ILE A 80 0.17 -7.96 14.02
CA ILE A 80 0.01 -6.50 14.00
C ILE A 80 -1.06 -6.06 15.00
N MET A 81 -2.21 -6.74 15.02
CA MET A 81 -3.33 -6.39 15.92
C MET A 81 -2.98 -6.57 17.40
N GLU A 82 -2.18 -7.58 17.72
CA GLU A 82 -1.76 -7.88 19.10
C GLU A 82 -0.53 -7.08 19.53
N GLY A 83 0.42 -6.88 18.62
CA GLY A 83 1.75 -6.36 18.92
C GLY A 83 1.93 -4.84 18.73
N ILE A 84 1.03 -4.17 18.00
CA ILE A 84 1.16 -2.74 17.70
C ILE A 84 0.03 -1.95 18.39
N PRO A 85 0.34 -1.20 19.48
CA PRO A 85 -0.64 -0.37 20.16
C PRO A 85 -1.34 0.61 19.21
N GLY A 86 -2.67 0.66 19.26
CA GLY A 86 -3.49 1.57 18.45
C GLY A 86 -3.77 1.10 17.01
N ALA A 87 -3.15 0.01 16.53
CA ALA A 87 -3.35 -0.47 15.16
C ALA A 87 -4.81 -0.88 14.87
N ALA A 88 -5.49 -1.48 15.85
CA ALA A 88 -6.87 -1.95 15.71
C ALA A 88 -7.86 -0.83 15.32
N GLU A 89 -7.62 0.42 15.75
CA GLU A 89 -8.48 1.57 15.44
C GLU A 89 -8.47 1.93 13.93
N TRP A 90 -7.38 1.57 13.23
CA TRP A 90 -7.18 1.92 11.81
C TRP A 90 -7.53 0.77 10.85
N ALA A 91 -7.76 -0.44 11.36
CA ALA A 91 -8.18 -1.59 10.54
C ALA A 91 -9.47 -1.32 9.74
N PRO A 92 -10.52 -0.65 10.29
CA PRO A 92 -11.70 -0.29 9.51
C PRO A 92 -11.39 0.60 8.30
N VAL A 93 -10.40 1.50 8.40
CA VAL A 93 -9.96 2.35 7.28
C VAL A 93 -9.32 1.52 6.17
N GLY A 94 -8.52 0.52 6.55
CA GLY A 94 -7.94 -0.46 5.62
C GLY A 94 -9.01 -1.24 4.85
N ARG A 95 -9.97 -1.80 5.59
CA ARG A 95 -11.09 -2.56 5.01
C ARG A 95 -11.93 -1.70 4.06
N ALA A 96 -12.27 -0.48 4.47
CA ALA A 96 -13.03 0.45 3.64
C ALA A 96 -12.33 0.73 2.30
N ARG A 97 -11.00 0.82 2.29
CA ARG A 97 -10.23 0.99 1.05
C ARG A 97 -10.23 -0.25 0.16
N ARG A 98 -10.19 -1.47 0.72
CA ARG A 98 -10.28 -2.72 -0.07
C ARG A 98 -11.67 -2.89 -0.69
N SER A 99 -12.71 -2.49 0.03
CA SER A 99 -14.11 -2.56 -0.44
C SER A 99 -14.49 -1.45 -1.42
N ALA A 100 -13.63 -0.45 -1.64
CA ALA A 100 -13.89 0.61 -2.60
C ALA A 100 -13.93 0.02 -4.03
N PRO A 101 -14.87 0.46 -4.88
CA PRO A 101 -14.91 0.03 -6.28
C PRO A 101 -13.55 0.25 -6.95
N PRO A 102 -13.10 -0.68 -7.81
CA PRO A 102 -11.90 -0.47 -8.59
C PRO A 102 -12.04 0.83 -9.37
N HIS A 103 -11.02 1.69 -9.30
CA HIS A 103 -10.96 2.88 -10.13
C HIS A 103 -10.64 2.42 -11.55
N GLY A 104 -11.68 2.12 -12.31
CA GLY A 104 -11.64 1.93 -13.75
C GLY A 104 -12.38 3.07 -14.44
N THR A 105 -12.00 3.40 -15.67
CA THR A 105 -12.86 4.20 -16.53
C THR A 105 -14.17 3.44 -16.72
N THR A 106 -15.27 3.94 -16.17
CA THR A 106 -16.61 3.53 -16.59
C THR A 106 -16.75 3.94 -18.06
N GLY A 107 -16.68 2.98 -18.99
CA GLY A 107 -16.82 3.31 -20.41
C GLY A 107 -16.20 2.41 -21.48
N PHE A 108 -15.59 1.27 -21.17
CA PHE A 108 -15.50 0.24 -22.22
C PHE A 108 -16.89 -0.37 -22.34
N GLY A 109 -17.58 -0.05 -23.45
CA GLY A 109 -18.91 -0.54 -23.81
C GLY A 109 -18.98 -2.07 -23.91
N PRO A 110 -20.09 -2.65 -24.39
CA PRO A 110 -20.25 -4.10 -24.44
C PRO A 110 -19.03 -4.73 -25.12
N ALA A 111 -18.57 -5.85 -24.57
CA ALA A 111 -17.51 -6.66 -25.17
C ALA A 111 -17.77 -6.74 -26.67
N TYR A 112 -16.78 -6.35 -27.47
CA TYR A 112 -16.85 -6.39 -28.93
C TYR A 112 -17.58 -7.66 -29.39
N LEU A 113 -18.76 -7.48 -30.02
CA LEU A 113 -19.47 -8.54 -30.71
C LEU A 113 -18.98 -8.50 -32.17
N PRO A 114 -18.21 -9.49 -32.64
CA PRO A 114 -17.86 -9.56 -34.06
C PRO A 114 -19.13 -9.67 -34.89
N PRO A 115 -19.20 -9.02 -36.07
CA PRO A 115 -20.34 -9.20 -36.97
C PRO A 115 -20.45 -10.67 -37.37
N THR A 116 -21.64 -11.25 -37.22
CA THR A 116 -21.92 -12.58 -37.76
C THR A 116 -21.85 -12.53 -39.29
N PRO A 117 -21.23 -13.52 -39.96
CA PRO A 117 -21.26 -13.59 -41.41
C PRO A 117 -22.71 -13.56 -41.89
N ARG A 118 -22.98 -12.78 -42.94
CA ARG A 118 -24.28 -12.88 -43.62
C ARG A 118 -24.35 -14.25 -44.25
N ASP A 119 -25.35 -15.03 -43.87
CA ASP A 119 -25.72 -16.25 -44.59
C ASP A 119 -25.96 -15.86 -46.06
N GLY A 120 -25.26 -16.53 -46.96
CA GLY A 120 -25.37 -16.38 -48.41
C GLY A 120 -26.60 -17.05 -48.99
#